data_AF-A0AAC9IMH5-F1
#
_entry.id   AF-A0AAC9IMH5-F1
#
_cell.length_a   1.000
_cell.length_b   1.000
_cell.length_c   1.000
_cell.angle_alpha   90.00
_cell.angle_beta   90.00
_cell.angle_gamma   90.00
#
_symmetry.space_group_name_H-M   'P 1'
#
loop_
_entity.id
_entity.type
_entity.pdbx_description
1 polymer ?
#
loop_
_entity_poly.entity_id
_entity_poly.type
_entity_poly.pdbx_seq_one_letter_code
_entity_poly.pdbx_strand_id
1 'polypeptide(L)'
;MRKIGLTLFALALLVVSCKEKEVETVVMEETKVETTQVQTETKELRLAVDNMDAYMDSEDKMMVTLGDVDQLRLQKAIQIIGNMNVIYTDDEGIDHDKTDAAFLKEVGGKTFKEVCKVAEGYLKADQQREFDRINAILGSIKDPKADADVERYNEAQHDLKEANKIPVTLDAYTYSEECFL
;
A
#
# COMPACT_ATOMS: atom_id res chain seq x y z
N MET A 1 59.90 -20.95 12.25
CA MET A 1 58.88 -20.32 13.13
C MET A 1 57.52 -20.58 12.49
N ARG A 2 56.82 -21.67 12.87
CA ARG A 2 55.71 -21.73 13.85
C ARG A 2 54.53 -20.80 13.45
N LYS A 3 53.50 -21.37 12.78
CA LYS A 3 52.14 -21.74 13.27
C LYS A 3 51.33 -20.48 13.69
N ILE A 4 50.07 -20.27 13.32
CA ILE A 4 48.79 -20.94 13.67
C ILE A 4 47.75 -20.20 12.78
N GLY A 5 46.74 -20.75 12.10
CA GLY A 5 45.84 -21.87 12.41
C GLY A 5 44.46 -21.34 12.87
N LEU A 6 43.41 -22.12 12.56
CA LEU A 6 42.04 -22.10 13.13
C LEU A 6 41.03 -21.08 12.58
N THR A 7 39.76 -21.39 12.30
CA THR A 7 39.00 -22.65 12.05
C THR A 7 37.57 -22.21 11.72
N LEU A 8 36.88 -22.99 10.87
CA LEU A 8 35.43 -23.04 10.82
C LEU A 8 34.84 -23.29 12.22
N PHE A 9 33.80 -22.55 12.58
CA PHE A 9 32.86 -22.98 13.60
C PHE A 9 31.47 -23.11 12.97
N ALA A 10 31.12 -24.36 12.71
CA ALA A 10 29.76 -24.81 12.55
C ALA A 10 29.00 -24.53 13.85
N LEU A 11 27.86 -23.82 13.76
CA LEU A 11 26.89 -23.79 14.85
C LEU A 11 25.95 -24.97 14.66
N ALA A 12 26.32 -26.08 15.29
CA ALA A 12 25.49 -27.26 15.41
C ALA A 12 24.27 -26.97 16.29
N LEU A 13 23.12 -27.44 15.80
CA LEU A 13 21.93 -27.76 16.56
C LEU A 13 22.31 -28.50 17.87
N LEU A 14 21.92 -27.94 19.01
CA LEU A 14 21.82 -28.70 20.25
C LEU A 14 20.44 -28.54 20.84
N VAL A 15 19.64 -29.53 20.48
CA VAL A 15 18.44 -30.01 21.14
C VAL A 15 18.83 -30.43 22.56
N VAL A 16 18.33 -29.73 23.59
CA VAL A 16 18.48 -30.18 24.97
C VAL A 16 17.35 -31.15 25.29
N SER A 17 17.76 -32.41 25.36
CA SER A 17 17.23 -33.56 26.08
C SER A 17 16.34 -33.24 27.29
N CYS A 18 15.13 -33.81 27.30
CA CYS A 18 14.46 -34.22 28.52
C CYS A 18 14.24 -35.73 28.46
N LYS A 19 14.69 -36.40 29.54
CA LYS A 19 14.95 -37.83 29.66
C LYS A 19 13.75 -38.76 29.49
N GLU A 20 14.11 -39.95 29.01
CA GLU A 20 13.49 -41.27 29.12
C GLU A 20 12.55 -41.50 30.31
N LYS A 21 11.39 -42.06 29.98
CA LYS A 21 10.79 -43.13 30.76
C LYS A 21 10.15 -44.11 29.77
N GLU A 22 10.86 -45.20 29.46
CA GLU A 22 10.21 -46.40 28.94
C GLU A 22 9.32 -46.99 30.04
N VAL A 23 8.14 -47.51 29.66
CA VAL A 23 7.75 -48.91 29.86
C VAL A 23 6.27 -49.10 29.48
N GLU A 24 6.09 -50.12 28.64
CA GLU A 24 4.92 -50.96 28.36
C GLU A 24 3.68 -50.40 27.63
N THR A 25 3.53 -50.97 26.43
CA THR A 25 2.39 -50.99 25.53
C THR A 25 1.15 -51.63 26.17
N VAL A 26 0.02 -50.93 26.10
CA VAL A 26 -1.30 -51.56 25.94
C VAL A 26 -2.02 -50.87 24.79
N VAL A 27 -2.24 -51.63 23.73
CA VAL A 27 -3.07 -51.29 22.57
C VAL A 27 -4.52 -51.23 23.02
N MET A 28 -5.23 -50.11 22.83
CA MET A 28 -6.63 -50.13 22.39
C MET A 28 -7.16 -48.73 22.02
N GLU A 29 -7.68 -48.71 20.79
CA GLU A 29 -8.69 -47.83 20.18
C GLU A 29 -8.42 -46.33 19.98
N GLU A 30 -8.43 -46.00 18.68
CA GLU A 30 -8.52 -44.69 18.09
C GLU A 30 -9.66 -43.87 18.72
N THR A 31 -9.32 -42.74 19.33
CA THR A 31 -10.24 -41.60 19.35
C THR A 31 -9.43 -40.39 18.95
N LYS A 32 -9.46 -40.12 17.65
CA LYS A 32 -8.92 -38.92 17.04
C LYS A 32 -9.77 -37.74 17.53
N VAL A 33 -9.42 -37.21 18.70
CA VAL A 33 -9.88 -35.88 19.11
C VAL A 33 -9.12 -34.90 18.23
N GLU A 34 -9.71 -34.59 17.08
CA GLU A 34 -9.34 -33.44 16.28
C GLU A 34 -9.55 -32.21 17.17
N THR A 35 -8.48 -31.77 17.83
CA THR A 35 -8.39 -30.40 18.34
C THR A 35 -8.52 -29.51 17.12
N THR A 36 -9.75 -29.05 16.86
CA THR A 36 -9.98 -27.92 15.98
C THR A 36 -9.11 -26.80 16.53
N GLN A 37 -7.98 -26.53 15.88
CA GLN A 37 -7.25 -25.30 16.11
C GLN A 37 -8.26 -24.22 15.76
N VAL A 38 -8.86 -23.63 16.81
CA VAL A 38 -9.56 -22.38 16.68
C VAL A 38 -8.48 -21.43 16.19
N GLN A 39 -8.47 -21.21 14.88
CA GLN A 39 -7.72 -20.16 14.25
C GLN A 39 -8.34 -18.88 14.84
N THR A 40 -7.79 -18.42 15.96
CA THR A 40 -8.13 -17.13 16.53
C THR A 40 -8.04 -16.16 15.37
N GLU A 41 -9.18 -15.63 14.92
CA GLU A 41 -9.20 -14.61 13.88
C GLU A 41 -8.34 -13.47 14.39
N THR A 42 -7.11 -13.37 13.89
CA THR A 42 -6.26 -12.23 14.16
C THR A 42 -6.97 -11.05 13.51
N LYS A 43 -7.70 -10.28 14.31
CA LYS A 43 -8.42 -9.10 13.85
C LYS A 43 -7.40 -8.18 13.20
N GLU A 44 -7.44 -8.06 11.86
CA GLU A 44 -6.52 -7.20 11.11
C GLU A 44 -6.55 -5.79 11.73
N LEU A 45 -5.37 -5.20 11.93
CA LEU A 45 -5.26 -3.84 12.46
C LEU A 45 -6.00 -2.85 11.55
N ARG A 46 -6.65 -1.87 12.17
CA ARG A 46 -7.40 -0.81 11.49
C ARG A 46 -6.88 0.54 11.95
N LEU A 47 -6.86 1.49 11.02
CA LEU A 47 -6.54 2.88 11.33
C LEU A 47 -7.67 3.50 12.16
N ALA A 48 -7.32 4.33 13.13
CA ALA A 48 -8.30 5.08 13.91
C ALA A 48 -8.99 6.13 13.05
N VAL A 49 -10.21 6.49 13.44
CA VAL A 49 -11.07 7.46 12.73
C VAL A 49 -11.36 8.71 13.56
N ASP A 50 -10.99 8.70 14.84
CA ASP A 50 -11.46 9.70 15.80
C ASP A 50 -10.88 11.10 15.54
N ASN A 51 -9.56 11.17 15.35
CA ASN A 51 -8.81 12.39 15.04
C ASN A 51 -7.41 12.01 14.51
N MET A 52 -6.64 13.02 14.09
CA MET A 52 -5.30 12.82 13.52
C MET A 52 -4.32 12.20 14.53
N ASP A 53 -4.36 12.58 15.81
CA ASP A 53 -3.48 12.00 16.84
C ASP A 53 -3.71 10.49 16.99
N ALA A 54 -4.98 10.08 17.11
CA ALA A 54 -5.36 8.67 17.21
C ALA A 54 -5.02 7.92 15.93
N TYR A 55 -5.17 8.57 14.76
CA TYR A 55 -4.77 8.03 13.48
C TYR A 55 -3.26 7.76 13.45
N MET A 56 -2.42 8.73 13.81
CA MET A 56 -0.95 8.60 13.81
C MET A 56 -0.51 7.45 14.73
N ASP A 57 -1.07 7.38 15.94
CA ASP A 57 -0.81 6.28 16.88
C ASP A 57 -1.19 4.90 16.31
N SER A 58 -2.25 4.84 15.50
CA SER A 58 -2.71 3.60 14.87
C SER A 58 -1.91 3.24 13.61
N GLU A 59 -1.45 4.24 12.87
CA GLU A 59 -0.56 4.11 11.72
C GLU A 59 0.78 3.55 12.17
N ASP A 60 1.40 4.13 13.20
CA ASP A 60 2.67 3.65 13.76
C ASP A 60 2.57 2.18 14.17
N LYS A 61 1.48 1.82 14.86
CA LYS A 61 1.19 0.42 15.25
C LYS A 61 1.01 -0.48 14.02
N MET A 62 0.39 -0.01 12.95
CA MET A 62 0.26 -0.78 11.73
C MET A 62 1.62 -0.96 11.05
N MET A 63 2.39 0.11 10.90
CA MET A 63 3.71 0.12 10.27
C MET A 63 4.66 -0.90 10.91
N VAL A 64 4.75 -0.95 12.25
CA VAL A 64 5.64 -1.90 12.95
C VAL A 64 5.25 -3.37 12.77
N THR A 65 4.01 -3.66 12.35
CA THR A 65 3.55 -5.03 12.08
C THR A 65 3.73 -5.46 10.64
N LEU A 66 3.97 -4.51 9.73
CA LEU A 66 4.19 -4.78 8.31
C LEU A 66 5.67 -5.05 8.04
N GLY A 67 5.96 -5.87 7.03
CA GLY A 67 7.31 -5.96 6.47
C GLY A 67 7.64 -4.74 5.61
N ASP A 68 8.93 -4.48 5.36
CA ASP A 68 9.43 -3.27 4.68
C ASP A 68 8.69 -2.93 3.36
N VAL A 69 8.37 -3.94 2.55
CA VAL A 69 7.64 -3.76 1.28
C VAL A 69 6.22 -3.23 1.52
N ASP A 70 5.52 -3.77 2.51
CA ASP A 70 4.15 -3.37 2.83
C ASP A 70 4.13 -2.04 3.61
N GLN A 71 5.16 -1.75 4.40
CA GLN A 71 5.37 -0.41 4.99
C GLN A 71 5.48 0.65 3.89
N LEU A 72 6.32 0.42 2.87
CA LEU A 72 6.46 1.35 1.75
C LEU A 72 5.14 1.51 0.97
N ARG A 73 4.38 0.42 0.79
CA ARG A 73 3.06 0.49 0.14
C ARG A 73 2.07 1.30 0.98
N LEU A 74 2.06 1.16 2.30
CA LEU A 74 1.21 1.94 3.18
C LEU A 74 1.58 3.43 3.11
N GLN A 75 2.87 3.78 3.17
CA GLN A 75 3.34 5.16 3.02
C GLN A 75 2.93 5.77 1.68
N LYS A 76 3.10 5.04 0.57
CA LYS A 76 2.62 5.49 -0.75
C LYS A 76 1.11 5.69 -0.78
N ALA A 77 0.35 4.77 -0.19
CA ALA A 77 -1.10 4.86 -0.17
C ALA A 77 -1.58 6.09 0.61
N ILE A 78 -0.99 6.36 1.78
CA ILE A 78 -1.28 7.53 2.60
C ILE A 78 -0.94 8.81 1.84
N GLN A 79 0.24 8.88 1.21
CA GLN A 79 0.64 10.04 0.41
C GLN A 79 -0.34 10.31 -0.74
N ILE A 80 -0.72 9.28 -1.51
CA ILE A 80 -1.68 9.43 -2.60
C ILE A 80 -3.02 9.95 -2.07
N ILE A 81 -3.54 9.36 -0.99
CA ILE A 81 -4.83 9.73 -0.42
C ILE A 81 -4.79 11.15 0.13
N GLY A 82 -3.72 11.53 0.84
CA GLY A 82 -3.53 12.90 1.35
C GLY A 82 -3.53 13.93 0.22
N ASN A 83 -2.69 13.75 -0.79
CA ASN A 83 -2.57 14.68 -1.92
C ASN A 83 -3.87 14.84 -2.72
N MET A 84 -4.64 13.77 -2.86
CA MET A 84 -5.91 13.79 -3.60
C MET A 84 -7.07 14.43 -2.82
N ASN A 85 -6.90 14.69 -1.52
CA ASN A 85 -7.93 15.24 -0.64
C ASN A 85 -7.54 16.60 -0.02
N VAL A 86 -6.50 17.28 -0.55
CA VAL A 86 -6.15 18.64 -0.14
C VAL A 86 -7.30 19.59 -0.47
N ILE A 87 -7.73 20.34 0.54
CA ILE A 87 -8.76 21.36 0.40
C ILE A 87 -8.10 22.72 0.59
N TYR A 88 -8.22 23.58 -0.42
CA TYR A 88 -7.68 24.92 -0.39
C TYR A 88 -8.70 25.93 0.18
N THR A 89 -8.19 26.95 0.85
CA THR A 89 -8.95 28.14 1.26
C THR A 89 -9.13 29.10 0.08
N ASP A 90 -10.00 30.10 0.25
CA ASP A 90 -10.29 31.10 -0.79
C ASP A 90 -9.05 31.95 -1.18
N ASP A 91 -8.05 32.03 -0.30
CA ASP A 91 -6.77 32.71 -0.51
C ASP A 91 -5.65 31.79 -1.00
N GLU A 92 -6.00 30.63 -1.57
CA GLU A 92 -5.07 29.62 -2.11
C GLU A 92 -4.14 28.97 -1.05
N GLY A 93 -4.44 29.16 0.24
CA GLY A 93 -3.83 28.41 1.34
C GLY A 93 -4.44 27.01 1.50
N ILE A 94 -3.87 26.17 2.37
CA ILE A 94 -4.44 24.86 2.71
C ILE A 94 -5.34 24.99 3.95
N ASP A 95 -6.57 24.50 3.84
CA ASP A 95 -7.48 24.32 4.98
C ASP A 95 -7.16 22.97 5.65
N HIS A 96 -6.25 22.99 6.62
CA HIS A 96 -5.77 21.78 7.30
C HIS A 96 -6.91 21.02 7.99
N ASP A 97 -7.83 21.71 8.67
CA ASP A 97 -8.95 21.06 9.38
C ASP A 97 -9.85 20.28 8.40
N LYS A 98 -10.17 20.89 7.25
CA LYS A 98 -10.98 20.20 6.22
C LYS A 98 -10.19 19.10 5.52
N THR A 99 -8.91 19.33 5.25
CA THR A 99 -8.03 18.35 4.60
C THR A 99 -7.88 17.10 5.47
N ASP A 100 -7.60 17.27 6.76
CA ASP A 100 -7.51 16.18 7.74
C ASP A 100 -8.83 15.42 7.85
N ALA A 101 -9.96 16.13 7.93
CA ALA A 101 -11.28 15.50 7.97
C ALA A 101 -11.59 14.70 6.68
N ALA A 102 -11.21 15.22 5.51
CA ALA A 102 -11.36 14.52 4.24
C ALA A 102 -10.46 13.28 4.18
N PHE A 103 -9.20 13.40 4.60
CA PHE A 103 -8.26 12.30 4.69
C PHE A 103 -8.75 11.19 5.63
N LEU A 104 -9.13 11.53 6.87
CA LEU A 104 -9.64 10.57 7.86
C LEU A 104 -10.92 9.87 7.41
N LYS A 105 -11.77 10.53 6.63
CA LYS A 105 -12.94 9.89 6.03
C LYS A 105 -12.54 8.77 5.06
N GLU A 106 -11.44 8.95 4.34
CA GLU A 106 -10.95 7.99 3.36
C GLU A 106 -10.16 6.85 4.00
N VAL A 107 -9.36 7.08 5.05
CA VAL A 107 -8.51 6.05 5.66
C VAL A 107 -9.06 5.47 6.97
N GLY A 108 -9.87 6.23 7.70
CA GLY A 108 -10.35 5.87 9.03
C GLY A 108 -11.14 4.57 9.06
N GLY A 109 -10.84 3.73 10.05
CA GLY A 109 -11.44 2.43 10.25
C GLY A 109 -11.00 1.35 9.26
N LYS A 110 -10.14 1.66 8.28
CA LYS A 110 -9.71 0.71 7.24
C LYS A 110 -8.50 -0.11 7.66
N THR A 111 -8.41 -1.33 7.14
CA THR A 111 -7.19 -2.15 7.22
C THR A 111 -6.17 -1.73 6.17
N PHE A 112 -4.92 -2.16 6.32
CA PHE A 112 -3.84 -1.95 5.33
C PHE A 112 -4.30 -2.21 3.88
N LYS A 113 -4.93 -3.38 3.63
CA LYS A 113 -5.39 -3.76 2.29
C LYS A 113 -6.47 -2.84 1.75
N GLU A 114 -7.35 -2.36 2.63
CA GLU A 114 -8.44 -1.46 2.26
C GLU A 114 -7.89 -0.08 1.89
N VAL A 115 -6.91 0.45 2.65
CA VAL A 115 -6.23 1.72 2.35
C VAL A 115 -5.50 1.65 1.02
N CYS A 116 -4.75 0.58 0.77
CA CYS A 116 -4.07 0.38 -0.51
C CYS A 116 -5.04 0.39 -1.70
N LYS A 117 -6.22 -0.23 -1.55
CA LYS A 117 -7.26 -0.22 -2.58
C LYS A 117 -7.84 1.16 -2.84
N VAL A 118 -8.03 1.98 -1.80
CA VAL A 118 -8.49 3.38 -1.96
C VAL A 118 -7.48 4.16 -2.79
N ALA A 119 -6.18 4.08 -2.44
CA ALA A 119 -5.13 4.77 -3.15
C ALA A 119 -5.02 4.34 -4.63
N GLU A 120 -5.04 3.04 -4.93
CA GLU A 120 -5.07 2.56 -6.32
C GLU A 120 -6.34 2.98 -7.07
N GLY A 121 -7.46 3.10 -6.35
CA GLY A 121 -8.70 3.66 -6.88
C GLY A 121 -8.51 5.09 -7.37
N TYR A 122 -7.83 5.94 -6.59
CA TYR A 122 -7.49 7.29 -7.01
C TYR A 122 -6.55 7.34 -8.20
N LEU A 123 -5.50 6.53 -8.22
CA LEU A 123 -4.58 6.46 -9.36
C LEU A 123 -5.30 6.08 -10.66
N LYS A 124 -6.19 5.08 -10.61
CA LYS A 124 -7.01 4.65 -11.75
C LYS A 124 -7.98 5.74 -12.19
N ALA A 125 -8.64 6.40 -11.23
CA ALA A 125 -9.55 7.50 -11.51
C ALA A 125 -8.82 8.68 -12.16
N ASP A 126 -7.60 8.97 -11.74
CA ASP A 126 -6.78 10.04 -12.31
C ASP A 126 -6.38 9.76 -13.76
N GLN A 127 -5.83 8.58 -14.02
CA GLN A 127 -5.54 8.16 -15.39
C GLN A 127 -6.79 8.18 -16.28
N GLN A 128 -7.94 7.73 -15.76
CA GLN A 128 -9.18 7.74 -16.52
C GLN A 128 -9.65 9.17 -16.85
N ARG A 129 -9.54 10.11 -15.91
CA ARG A 129 -9.86 11.53 -16.18
C ARG A 129 -8.99 12.10 -17.29
N GLU A 130 -7.70 11.79 -17.31
CA GLU A 130 -6.81 12.21 -18.40
C GLU A 130 -7.21 11.58 -19.74
N PHE A 131 -7.53 10.28 -19.76
CA PHE A 131 -8.04 9.65 -20.97
C PHE A 131 -9.35 10.28 -21.45
N ASP A 132 -10.28 10.58 -20.55
CA ASP A 132 -11.56 11.21 -20.91
C ASP A 132 -11.34 12.61 -21.50
N ARG A 133 -10.45 13.41 -20.90
CA ARG A 133 -10.04 14.73 -21.41
C ARG A 133 -9.45 14.63 -22.81
N ILE A 134 -8.49 13.73 -23.01
CA ILE A 134 -7.78 13.55 -24.29
C ILE A 134 -8.75 13.04 -25.37
N ASN A 135 -9.61 12.07 -25.03
CA ASN A 135 -10.60 11.52 -25.95
C ASN A 135 -11.65 12.57 -26.34
N ALA A 136 -12.03 13.48 -25.44
CA ALA A 136 -12.89 14.60 -25.78
C ALA A 136 -12.23 15.55 -26.81
N ILE A 137 -10.92 15.81 -26.67
CA ILE A 137 -10.16 16.61 -27.65
C ILE A 137 -10.13 15.89 -29.00
N LEU A 138 -9.73 14.61 -29.03
CA LEU A 138 -9.68 13.80 -30.25
C LEU A 138 -11.05 13.71 -30.93
N GLY A 139 -12.13 13.54 -30.16
CA GLY A 139 -13.50 13.51 -30.68
C GLY A 139 -14.00 14.85 -31.22
N SER A 140 -13.39 15.98 -30.83
CA SER A 140 -13.71 17.31 -31.35
C SER A 140 -13.06 17.63 -32.70
N ILE A 141 -12.03 16.86 -33.10
CA ILE A 141 -11.26 17.06 -34.33
C ILE A 141 -11.98 16.40 -35.50
N LYS A 142 -12.32 17.19 -36.52
CA LYS A 142 -13.11 16.71 -37.67
C LYS A 142 -12.23 16.15 -38.79
N ASP A 143 -11.08 16.76 -39.02
CA ASP A 143 -10.10 16.30 -40.01
C ASP A 143 -8.67 16.43 -39.45
N PRO A 144 -8.04 15.32 -39.03
CA PRO A 144 -6.67 15.30 -38.51
C PRO A 144 -5.59 15.81 -39.48
N LYS A 145 -5.91 15.99 -40.76
CA LYS A 145 -4.97 16.46 -41.79
C LYS A 145 -5.17 17.93 -42.18
N ALA A 146 -6.25 18.56 -41.69
CA ALA A 146 -6.46 19.97 -41.95
C ALA A 146 -5.43 20.80 -41.16
N ASP A 147 -4.85 21.82 -41.79
CA ASP A 147 -3.84 22.68 -41.17
C ASP A 147 -4.31 23.28 -39.84
N ALA A 148 -5.62 23.54 -39.70
CA ALA A 148 -6.23 24.08 -38.48
C ALA A 148 -6.32 23.07 -37.31
N ASP A 149 -6.19 21.76 -37.57
CA ASP A 149 -6.43 20.69 -36.60
C ASP A 149 -5.20 19.77 -36.41
N VAL A 150 -4.21 19.81 -37.31
CA VAL A 150 -3.06 18.88 -37.29
C VAL A 150 -2.22 19.00 -36.01
N GLU A 151 -2.01 20.22 -35.51
CA GLU A 151 -1.23 20.46 -34.28
C GLU A 151 -1.97 19.90 -33.07
N ARG A 152 -3.25 20.27 -32.89
CA ARG A 152 -4.12 19.78 -31.82
C ARG A 152 -4.24 18.25 -31.82
N TYR A 153 -4.31 17.64 -33.02
CA TYR A 153 -4.33 16.18 -33.15
C TYR A 153 -3.02 15.55 -32.68
N ASN A 154 -1.88 16.08 -33.12
CA ASN A 154 -0.56 15.57 -32.73
C ASN A 154 -0.31 15.72 -31.23
N GLU A 155 -0.70 16.85 -30.65
CA GLU A 155 -0.65 17.08 -29.19
C GLU A 155 -1.51 16.06 -28.45
N ALA A 156 -2.78 15.87 -28.84
CA ALA A 156 -3.64 14.89 -28.19
C ALA A 156 -3.12 13.45 -28.31
N GLN A 157 -2.47 13.09 -29.42
CA GLN A 157 -1.80 11.80 -29.58
C GLN A 157 -0.55 11.66 -28.71
N HIS A 158 0.19 12.75 -28.50
CA HIS A 158 1.31 12.79 -27.57
C HIS A 158 0.81 12.64 -26.12
N ASP A 159 -0.19 13.43 -25.71
CA ASP A 159 -0.82 13.34 -24.40
C ASP A 159 -1.35 11.93 -24.13
N LEU A 160 -1.96 11.27 -25.12
CA LEU A 160 -2.42 9.89 -24.98
C LEU A 160 -1.26 8.94 -24.64
N LYS A 161 -0.07 9.13 -25.22
CA LYS A 161 1.12 8.33 -24.91
C LYS A 161 1.64 8.61 -23.50
N GLU A 162 1.58 9.85 -23.04
CA GLU A 162 2.00 10.21 -21.68
C GLU A 162 1.00 9.73 -20.62
N ALA A 163 -0.32 9.84 -20.87
CA ALA A 163 -1.36 9.34 -19.97
C ALA A 163 -1.26 7.82 -19.73
N ASN A 164 -0.82 7.05 -20.73
CA ASN A 164 -0.56 5.61 -20.59
C ASN A 164 0.59 5.27 -19.63
N LYS A 165 1.45 6.24 -19.29
CA LYS A 165 2.55 6.06 -18.33
C LYS A 165 2.15 6.44 -16.89
N ILE A 166 0.98 7.02 -16.69
CA ILE A 166 0.47 7.36 -15.35
C ILE A 166 0.37 6.06 -14.53
N PRO A 167 0.99 5.99 -13.33
CA PRO A 167 0.96 4.78 -12.52
C PRO A 167 -0.45 4.50 -12.00
N VAL A 168 -0.89 3.23 -12.07
CA VAL A 168 -2.22 2.78 -11.58
C VAL A 168 -2.16 1.80 -10.41
N THR A 169 -0.96 1.51 -9.94
CA THR A 169 -0.69 0.64 -8.79
C THR A 169 0.33 1.29 -7.86
N LEU A 170 0.33 0.89 -6.59
CA LEU A 170 1.30 1.39 -5.62
C LEU A 170 2.73 0.96 -5.95
N ASP A 171 2.91 -0.16 -6.65
CA ASP A 171 4.25 -0.64 -7.04
C ASP A 171 4.86 0.22 -8.14
N ALA A 172 4.03 0.71 -9.07
CA ALA A 172 4.46 1.60 -10.15
C ALA A 172 4.56 3.08 -9.71
N TYR A 173 3.88 3.45 -8.62
CA TYR A 173 3.92 4.80 -8.07
C TYR A 173 5.28 5.10 -7.43
N THR A 174 5.89 6.23 -7.80
CA THR A 174 7.13 6.71 -7.19
C THR A 174 6.79 7.51 -5.94
N TYR A 175 7.23 7.02 -4.79
CA TYR A 175 7.13 7.74 -3.52
C TYR A 175 7.98 9.02 -3.56
N SER A 176 7.48 10.10 -2.99
CA SER A 176 8.19 11.38 -2.89
C SER A 176 8.03 11.97 -1.50
N GLU A 177 9.12 12.07 -0.76
CA GLU A 177 9.15 12.64 0.59
C GLU A 177 8.78 14.12 0.61
N GLU A 178 8.95 14.84 -0.51
CA GLU A 178 8.66 16.27 -0.62
C GLU A 178 7.16 16.59 -0.74
N CYS A 179 6.29 15.58 -0.86
CA CYS A 179 4.84 15.79 -1.00
C CYS A 179 4.06 15.61 0.31
N PHE A 180 4.72 15.69 1.46
CA PHE A 180 4.02 15.92 2.73
C PHE A 180 3.87 17.43 2.92
N LEU A 181 2.64 17.93 2.75
CA LEU A 181 2.23 19.28 3.12
C LEU A 181 1.04 19.20 4.07
#